data_AF-A0A9D8BXE5-F1
#
_entry.id   AF-A0A9D8BXE5-F1
#
_cell.length_a   1.000
_cell.length_b   1.000
_cell.length_c   1.000
_cell.angle_alpha   90.00
_cell.angle_beta   90.00
_cell.angle_gamma   90.00
#
_symmetry.space_group_name_H-M   'P 1'
#
loop_
_entity.id
_entity.type
_entity.pdbx_description
1 polymer ?
#
loop_
_entity_poly.entity_id
_entity_poly.type
_entity_poly.pdbx_seq_one_letter_code
_entity_poly.pdbx_strand_id
1 'polypeptide(L)'
;MSSRLIGVLGVDFTSAPGAKKPIVLARAVLEGRSDRMPATSRLKLLGFERFSDWLAFERFLHAPWTDRQAYDPSVVVGGFDFPFGLPKDLLKAWQWDRLDYRQIAMKFACKDRSYWVAALKRFCEPRPVGHKFAHRACDGPAGSSPSMKWVNPPVVFMYREGFKRLIDAGWHLPGFEAPLDIEAASDVAGSPDVEAALDVAAPPEVDMPVALEAYPGHLARALIGKLSYKSDSVPNDPKRLEIRSAMLGALAARLPFELIVDQIDTDLMLEDGRGDVIDAWLCAIQAAWAAMKGPPCWGADEDADPQEGWIASIDLVNTLKPKA
;
A
#
# COMPACT_ATOMS: atom_id res chain seq x y z
N MET A 1 -3.15 30.26 11.24
CA MET A 1 -2.59 28.90 11.08
C MET A 1 -3.06 28.40 9.74
N SER A 2 -2.15 28.15 8.80
CA SER A 2 -2.51 27.65 7.47
C SER A 2 -3.07 26.23 7.64
N SER A 3 -4.24 25.94 7.08
CA SER A 3 -4.79 24.58 7.04
C SER A 3 -3.84 23.71 6.23
N ARG A 4 -3.34 22.60 6.80
CA ARG A 4 -2.54 21.64 6.04
C ARG A 4 -3.48 20.74 5.26
N LEU A 5 -3.32 20.75 3.94
CA LEU A 5 -4.03 19.89 3.01
C LEU A 5 -3.10 18.76 2.55
N ILE A 6 -3.55 17.53 2.68
CA ILE A 6 -2.84 16.33 2.22
C ILE A 6 -3.73 15.64 1.17
N GLY A 7 -3.16 15.33 0.01
CA GLY A 7 -3.81 14.50 -0.99
C GLY A 7 -3.72 13.04 -0.55
N VAL A 8 -4.84 12.34 -0.54
CA VAL A 8 -4.92 10.94 -0.11
C VAL A 8 -5.40 10.09 -1.27
N LEU A 9 -4.72 8.99 -1.52
CA LEU A 9 -5.03 8.02 -2.57
C LEU A 9 -5.17 6.64 -1.96
N GLY A 10 -6.16 5.87 -2.41
CA GLY A 10 -6.36 4.48 -2.01
C GLY A 10 -6.56 3.60 -3.22
N VAL A 11 -5.75 2.57 -3.40
CA VAL A 11 -5.71 1.77 -4.62
C VAL A 11 -6.03 0.31 -4.31
N ASP A 12 -7.17 -0.17 -4.79
CA ASP A 12 -7.44 -1.60 -4.95
C ASP A 12 -6.77 -2.09 -6.24
N PHE A 13 -5.80 -3.01 -6.09
CA PHE A 13 -4.87 -3.35 -7.15
C PHE A 13 -5.11 -4.74 -7.73
N THR A 14 -4.89 -4.84 -9.05
CA THR A 14 -4.86 -6.12 -9.76
C THR A 14 -3.58 -6.22 -10.60
N SER A 15 -2.97 -7.40 -10.62
CA SER A 15 -1.80 -7.68 -11.46
C SER A 15 -2.17 -7.95 -12.93
N ALA A 16 -3.44 -7.82 -13.29
CA ALA A 16 -3.94 -7.99 -14.66
C ALA A 16 -5.14 -7.06 -14.88
N PRO A 17 -4.91 -5.73 -14.98
CA PRO A 17 -5.98 -4.78 -15.26
C PRO A 17 -6.61 -5.07 -16.62
N GLY A 18 -7.92 -4.92 -16.68
CA GLY A 18 -8.71 -5.08 -17.88
C GLY A 18 -10.11 -4.51 -17.67
N ALA A 19 -10.90 -4.39 -18.73
CA ALA A 19 -12.26 -3.86 -18.63
C ALA A 19 -13.14 -4.57 -17.59
N LYS A 20 -12.92 -5.88 -17.39
CA LYS A 20 -13.64 -6.67 -16.38
C LYS A 20 -13.05 -6.56 -14.99
N LYS A 21 -11.79 -6.16 -14.81
CA LYS A 21 -11.11 -6.08 -13.52
C LYS A 21 -10.13 -4.92 -13.58
N PRO A 22 -10.60 -3.67 -13.48
CA PRO A 22 -9.73 -2.51 -13.48
C PRO A 22 -8.97 -2.43 -12.14
N ILE A 23 -7.93 -1.61 -12.09
CA ILE A 23 -7.42 -1.06 -10.84
C ILE A 23 -8.38 0.07 -10.42
N VAL A 24 -8.81 0.09 -9.16
CA VAL A 24 -9.74 1.11 -8.65
C VAL A 24 -8.99 2.05 -7.71
N LEU A 25 -9.14 3.35 -7.93
CA LEU A 25 -8.55 4.41 -7.12
C LEU A 25 -9.65 5.19 -6.41
N ALA A 26 -9.54 5.34 -5.10
CA ALA A 26 -10.25 6.34 -4.31
C ALA A 26 -9.36 7.58 -4.17
N ARG A 27 -9.88 8.75 -4.53
CA ARG A 27 -9.19 10.04 -4.39
C ARG A 27 -9.83 10.84 -3.27
N ALA A 28 -9.03 11.33 -2.34
CA ALA A 28 -9.51 12.05 -1.17
C ALA A 28 -8.56 13.16 -0.74
N VAL A 29 -9.03 14.03 0.15
CA VAL A 29 -8.20 15.03 0.83
C VAL A 29 -8.36 14.90 2.33
N LEU A 30 -7.23 14.95 3.03
CA LEU A 30 -7.19 15.05 4.49
C LEU A 30 -6.93 16.51 4.87
N GLU A 31 -7.89 17.10 5.57
CA GLU A 31 -7.84 18.48 6.04
C GLU A 31 -7.50 18.54 7.53
N GLY A 32 -6.42 19.25 7.85
CA GLY A 32 -5.94 19.43 9.21
C GLY A 32 -5.89 20.87 9.70
N ARG A 33 -6.23 21.08 10.98
CA ARG A 33 -6.19 22.41 11.63
C ARG A 33 -4.88 22.74 12.37
N SER A 34 -3.94 21.81 12.56
CA SER A 34 -2.61 22.14 13.15
C SER A 34 -1.57 21.03 12.96
N ASP A 35 -0.31 21.35 13.28
CA ASP A 35 0.91 20.53 13.15
C ASP A 35 0.91 19.23 13.97
N ARG A 36 0.00 19.10 14.94
CA ARG A 36 -0.37 17.83 15.59
C ARG A 36 -1.89 17.72 15.55
N MET A 37 -2.42 16.70 14.89
CA MET A 37 -3.85 16.64 14.57
C MET A 37 -4.70 16.14 15.75
N PRO A 38 -5.65 16.96 16.27
CA PRO A 38 -6.67 16.53 17.22
C PRO A 38 -7.86 15.86 16.49
N ALA A 39 -8.87 15.41 17.23
CA ALA A 39 -10.12 14.76 16.77
C ALA A 39 -10.98 15.55 15.75
N THR A 40 -10.46 16.62 15.15
CA THR A 40 -11.14 17.51 14.20
C THR A 40 -10.67 17.35 12.75
N SER A 41 -9.78 16.39 12.45
CA SER A 41 -9.34 16.12 11.06
C SER A 41 -10.50 15.58 10.24
N ARG A 42 -10.55 15.93 8.96
CA ARG A 42 -11.59 15.50 8.02
C ARG A 42 -10.97 14.83 6.81
N LEU A 43 -11.37 13.60 6.54
CA LEU A 43 -11.02 12.88 5.31
C LEU A 43 -12.22 12.95 4.37
N LYS A 44 -12.10 13.78 3.33
CA LYS A 44 -13.14 13.97 2.32
C LYS A 44 -12.83 13.17 1.07
N LEU A 45 -13.73 12.26 0.70
CA LEU A 45 -13.69 11.58 -0.58
C LEU A 45 -14.08 12.55 -1.71
N LEU A 46 -13.30 12.55 -2.79
CA LEU A 46 -13.53 13.36 -3.99
C LEU A 46 -14.09 12.52 -5.15
N GLY A 47 -13.98 11.21 -5.07
CA GLY A 47 -14.56 10.26 -6.02
C GLY A 47 -13.63 9.09 -6.31
N PHE A 48 -14.05 8.28 -7.29
CA PHE A 48 -13.34 7.08 -7.72
C PHE A 48 -12.92 7.13 -9.19
N GLU A 49 -11.76 6.58 -9.50
CA GLU A 49 -11.23 6.40 -10.86
C GLU A 49 -10.95 4.92 -11.13
N ARG A 50 -10.99 4.52 -12.40
CA ARG A 50 -10.76 3.12 -12.83
C ARG A 50 -9.74 3.08 -13.95
N PHE A 51 -8.70 2.25 -13.79
CA PHE A 51 -7.68 2.03 -14.81
C PHE A 51 -7.79 0.60 -15.36
N SER A 52 -8.18 0.48 -16.62
CA SER A 52 -8.40 -0.82 -17.28
C SER A 52 -7.16 -1.33 -18.02
N ASP A 53 -6.06 -0.58 -18.02
CA ASP A 53 -4.80 -0.92 -18.67
C ASP A 53 -3.62 -0.28 -17.93
N TRP A 54 -2.42 -0.76 -18.25
CA TRP A 54 -1.19 -0.28 -17.62
C TRP A 54 -0.83 1.15 -17.99
N LEU A 55 -1.07 1.58 -19.23
CA LEU A 55 -0.71 2.91 -19.69
C LEU A 55 -1.48 3.98 -18.91
N ALA A 56 -2.78 3.77 -18.67
CA ALA A 56 -3.60 4.67 -17.88
C ALA A 56 -3.13 4.73 -16.42
N PHE A 57 -2.81 3.58 -15.81
CA PHE A 57 -2.33 3.52 -14.43
C PHE A 57 -0.93 4.15 -14.26
N GLU A 58 -0.01 3.90 -15.18
CA GLU A 58 1.35 4.47 -15.17
C GLU A 58 1.32 5.99 -15.37
N ARG A 59 0.45 6.49 -16.25
CA ARG A 59 0.21 7.94 -16.37
C ARG A 59 -0.27 8.55 -15.06
N PHE A 60 -1.16 7.88 -14.35
CA PHE A 60 -1.60 8.31 -13.02
C PHE A 60 -0.43 8.34 -12.03
N LEU A 61 0.40 7.29 -11.99
CA LEU A 61 1.53 7.24 -11.05
C LEU A 61 2.56 8.36 -11.27
N HIS A 62 2.76 8.80 -12.51
CA HIS A 62 3.65 9.93 -12.84
C HIS A 62 3.04 11.31 -12.55
N ALA A 63 1.72 11.40 -12.47
CA ALA A 63 1.01 12.65 -12.18
C ALA A 63 -0.18 12.36 -11.23
N PRO A 64 0.09 11.98 -9.97
CA PRO A 64 -0.95 11.46 -9.08
C PRO A 64 -1.94 12.53 -8.62
N TRP A 65 -1.62 13.81 -8.81
CA TRP A 65 -2.49 14.93 -8.47
C TRP A 65 -2.39 16.05 -9.52
N THR A 66 -3.37 16.08 -10.43
CA THR A 66 -3.38 17.03 -11.57
C THR A 66 -4.32 18.22 -11.38
N ASP A 67 -5.40 18.07 -10.62
CA ASP A 67 -6.34 19.16 -10.34
C ASP A 67 -5.96 19.89 -9.05
N ARG A 68 -5.11 20.92 -9.20
CA ARG A 68 -4.69 21.79 -8.09
C ARG A 68 -5.58 23.01 -7.89
N GLN A 69 -6.56 23.23 -8.76
CA GLN A 69 -7.40 24.42 -8.69
C GLN A 69 -8.42 24.31 -7.55
N ALA A 70 -8.99 23.12 -7.35
CA ALA A 70 -9.90 22.86 -6.24
C ALA A 70 -9.15 22.53 -4.93
N TYR A 71 -8.03 21.81 -5.02
CA TYR A 71 -7.24 21.36 -3.88
C TYR A 71 -5.74 21.36 -4.23
N ASP A 72 -4.92 22.15 -3.53
CA ASP A 72 -3.47 22.18 -3.69
C ASP A 72 -2.78 21.52 -2.48
N PRO A 73 -2.67 20.18 -2.46
CA PRO A 73 -2.09 19.48 -1.31
C PRO A 73 -0.59 19.68 -1.24
N SER A 74 -0.10 19.88 -0.01
CA SER A 74 1.33 19.98 0.32
C SER A 74 2.09 18.66 0.18
N VAL A 75 1.39 17.53 0.15
CA VAL A 75 1.97 16.20 -0.07
C VAL A 75 0.85 15.26 -0.50
N VAL A 76 1.21 14.24 -1.29
CA VAL A 76 0.30 13.17 -1.69
C VAL A 76 0.75 11.86 -1.04
N VAL A 77 -0.18 11.17 -0.39
CA VAL A 77 0.06 9.88 0.29
C VAL A 77 -0.90 8.84 -0.27
N GLY A 78 -0.37 7.73 -0.77
CA GLY A 78 -1.13 6.64 -1.39
C GLY A 78 -1.01 5.32 -0.63
N GLY A 79 -2.14 4.68 -0.36
CA GLY A 79 -2.21 3.31 0.16
C GLY A 79 -2.55 2.34 -0.96
N PHE A 80 -1.76 1.29 -1.13
CA PHE A 80 -1.89 0.36 -2.25
C PHE A 80 -2.13 -1.08 -1.75
N ASP A 81 -3.18 -1.75 -2.23
CA ASP A 81 -3.48 -3.16 -1.90
C ASP A 81 -2.59 -4.13 -2.67
N PHE A 82 -1.29 -4.10 -2.39
CA PHE A 82 -0.34 -5.13 -2.77
C PHE A 82 0.92 -5.04 -1.89
N PRO A 83 1.65 -6.14 -1.68
CA PRO A 83 2.81 -6.11 -0.81
C PRO A 83 3.99 -5.39 -1.46
N PHE A 84 4.78 -4.69 -0.65
CA PHE A 84 5.98 -3.97 -1.07
C PHE A 84 7.26 -4.77 -0.81
N GLY A 85 7.19 -5.87 -0.06
CA GLY A 85 8.33 -6.71 0.27
C GLY A 85 8.07 -8.21 0.16
N LEU A 86 9.13 -8.98 0.37
CA LEU A 86 9.13 -10.45 0.28
C LEU A 86 9.61 -11.06 1.60
N PRO A 87 9.22 -12.32 1.90
CA PRO A 87 9.67 -12.97 3.14
C PRO A 87 11.19 -13.08 3.21
N LYS A 88 11.80 -12.73 4.34
CA LYS A 88 13.25 -12.79 4.56
C LYS A 88 13.81 -14.19 4.34
N ASP A 89 13.07 -15.21 4.75
CA ASP A 89 13.40 -16.63 4.51
C ASP A 89 13.56 -16.95 3.02
N LEU A 90 12.71 -16.37 2.18
CA LEU A 90 12.77 -16.55 0.72
C LEU A 90 14.01 -15.84 0.15
N LEU A 91 14.24 -14.61 0.58
CA LEU A 91 15.39 -13.82 0.14
C LEU A 91 16.72 -14.49 0.53
N LYS A 92 16.83 -15.00 1.76
CA LYS A 92 18.00 -15.77 2.21
C LYS A 92 18.21 -17.04 1.40
N ALA A 93 17.15 -17.80 1.12
CA ALA A 93 17.26 -19.02 0.31
C ALA A 93 17.71 -18.76 -1.13
N TRP A 94 17.43 -17.57 -1.66
CA TRP A 94 17.91 -17.13 -2.98
C TRP A 94 19.21 -16.34 -2.93
N GLN A 95 19.80 -16.14 -1.74
CA GLN A 95 21.01 -15.34 -1.52
C GLN A 95 20.82 -13.87 -1.95
N TRP A 96 19.63 -13.32 -1.70
CA TRP A 96 19.22 -11.95 -2.03
C TRP A 96 19.09 -11.07 -0.77
N ASP A 97 19.48 -11.59 0.39
CA ASP A 97 19.45 -10.91 1.68
C ASP A 97 20.38 -9.68 1.76
N ARG A 98 21.29 -9.53 0.79
CA ARG A 98 22.16 -8.35 0.62
C ARG A 98 21.70 -7.36 -0.45
N LEU A 99 20.62 -7.65 -1.15
CA LEU A 99 20.11 -6.78 -2.21
C LEU A 99 19.16 -5.74 -1.65
N ASP A 100 19.20 -4.53 -2.18
CA ASP A 100 18.19 -3.53 -1.89
C ASP A 100 16.85 -3.86 -2.58
N TYR A 101 15.80 -3.14 -2.17
CA TYR A 101 14.45 -3.34 -2.67
C TYR A 101 14.32 -3.09 -4.20
N ARG A 102 15.12 -2.18 -4.78
CA ARG A 102 15.11 -1.87 -6.21
C ARG A 102 15.71 -3.00 -7.02
N GLN A 103 16.83 -3.55 -6.55
CA GLN A 103 17.49 -4.70 -7.14
C GLN A 103 16.58 -5.94 -7.13
N ILE A 104 15.88 -6.19 -6.01
CA ILE A 104 14.93 -7.28 -5.89
C ILE A 104 13.75 -7.08 -6.85
N ALA A 105 13.14 -5.88 -6.87
CA ALA A 105 12.01 -5.56 -7.74
C ALA A 105 12.38 -5.73 -9.23
N MET A 106 13.58 -5.27 -9.63
CA MET A 106 14.06 -5.42 -11.01
C MET A 106 14.24 -6.90 -11.39
N LYS A 107 14.83 -7.72 -10.50
CA LYS A 107 14.96 -9.16 -10.74
C LYS A 107 13.59 -9.81 -10.98
N PHE A 108 12.57 -9.44 -10.20
CA PHE A 108 11.20 -9.90 -10.38
C PHE A 108 10.58 -9.47 -11.71
N ALA A 109 10.77 -8.21 -12.11
CA ALA A 109 10.23 -7.66 -13.34
C ALA A 109 10.78 -8.38 -14.59
N CYS A 110 12.06 -8.77 -14.59
CA CYS A 110 12.77 -9.37 -15.73
C CYS A 110 12.38 -10.83 -16.06
N LYS A 111 11.47 -11.46 -15.31
CA LYS A 111 11.02 -12.83 -15.56
C LYS A 111 9.51 -12.89 -15.67
N ASP A 112 9.02 -13.84 -16.45
CA ASP A 112 7.58 -14.07 -16.62
C ASP A 112 6.94 -14.82 -15.44
N ARG A 113 5.61 -14.92 -15.46
CA ARG A 113 4.85 -15.61 -14.42
C ARG A 113 5.20 -17.09 -14.30
N SER A 114 5.44 -17.79 -15.42
CA SER A 114 5.70 -19.23 -15.40
C SER A 114 7.03 -19.55 -14.70
N TYR A 115 8.05 -18.72 -14.93
CA TYR A 115 9.33 -18.80 -14.23
C TYR A 115 9.14 -18.66 -12.72
N TRP A 116 8.40 -17.63 -12.28
CA TRP A 116 8.18 -17.40 -10.85
C TRP A 116 7.37 -18.51 -10.18
N VAL A 117 6.33 -19.03 -10.84
CA VAL A 117 5.60 -20.19 -10.31
C VAL A 117 6.54 -21.38 -10.10
N ALA A 118 7.41 -21.68 -11.07
CA ALA A 118 8.36 -22.80 -10.96
C ALA A 118 9.38 -22.56 -9.83
N ALA A 119 9.96 -21.37 -9.74
CA ALA A 119 10.93 -21.02 -8.71
C ALA A 119 10.33 -21.08 -7.29
N LEU A 120 9.12 -20.54 -7.11
CA LEU A 120 8.42 -20.54 -5.83
C LEU A 120 7.95 -21.96 -5.43
N LYS A 121 7.51 -22.78 -6.38
CA LYS A 121 7.21 -24.19 -6.13
C LYS A 121 8.45 -24.94 -5.62
N ARG A 122 9.60 -24.74 -6.25
CA ARG A 122 10.88 -25.35 -5.84
C ARG A 122 11.27 -24.93 -4.42
N PHE A 123 11.06 -23.66 -4.06
CA PHE A 123 11.28 -23.19 -2.69
C PHE A 123 10.32 -23.86 -1.68
N CYS A 124 9.05 -24.05 -2.04
CA CYS A 124 8.03 -24.65 -1.17
C CYS A 124 8.15 -26.19 -1.04
N GLU A 125 8.72 -26.87 -2.03
CA GLU A 125 8.78 -28.35 -2.11
C GLU A 125 9.38 -29.00 -0.84
N PRO A 126 10.56 -28.62 -0.34
CA PRO A 126 11.16 -29.24 0.85
C PRO A 126 10.52 -28.81 2.17
N ARG A 127 9.64 -27.80 2.19
CA ARG A 127 9.10 -27.22 3.44
C ARG A 127 8.01 -28.11 4.06
N PRO A 128 7.80 -28.10 5.39
CA PRO A 128 6.78 -28.91 6.05
C PRO A 128 5.35 -28.60 5.58
N VAL A 129 4.46 -29.60 5.68
CA VAL A 129 3.01 -29.39 5.50
C VAL A 129 2.51 -28.36 6.52
N GLY A 130 1.64 -27.43 6.10
CA GLY A 130 1.17 -26.32 6.93
C GLY A 130 2.11 -25.10 6.96
N HIS A 131 3.39 -25.27 6.62
CA HIS A 131 4.41 -24.20 6.63
C HIS A 131 5.10 -24.06 5.26
N LYS A 132 4.36 -24.40 4.20
CA LYS A 132 4.86 -24.40 2.82
C LYS A 132 5.27 -23.01 2.34
N PHE A 133 4.52 -21.97 2.69
CA PHE A 133 4.87 -20.59 2.37
C PHE A 133 5.71 -19.98 3.50
N ALA A 134 6.68 -19.15 3.13
CA ALA A 134 7.31 -18.23 4.06
C ALA A 134 6.45 -16.97 4.20
N HIS A 135 6.50 -16.35 5.38
CA HIS A 135 5.74 -15.16 5.73
C HIS A 135 6.70 -14.05 6.13
N ARG A 136 6.29 -12.80 5.88
CA ARG A 136 6.95 -11.62 6.42
C ARG A 136 6.59 -11.42 7.89
N ALA A 137 7.40 -10.67 8.62
CA ALA A 137 7.10 -10.32 10.01
C ALA A 137 5.72 -9.64 10.16
N CYS A 138 5.34 -8.79 9.21
CA CYS A 138 4.05 -8.08 9.22
C CYS A 138 2.85 -8.95 8.81
N ASP A 139 3.05 -10.10 8.17
CA ASP A 139 1.95 -10.91 7.64
C ASP A 139 1.11 -11.56 8.74
N GLY A 140 1.76 -12.03 9.82
CA GLY A 140 1.08 -12.64 10.97
C GLY A 140 0.18 -11.66 11.72
N PRO A 141 0.71 -10.53 12.21
CA PRO A 141 -0.07 -9.49 12.88
C PRO A 141 -1.24 -8.96 12.02
N ALA A 142 -1.02 -8.78 10.72
CA ALA A 142 -2.07 -8.37 9.81
C ALA A 142 -3.01 -9.51 9.39
N GLY A 143 -2.64 -10.78 9.62
CA GLY A 143 -3.34 -11.96 9.07
C GLY A 143 -3.47 -11.92 7.55
N SER A 144 -2.46 -11.43 6.84
CA SER A 144 -2.41 -11.35 5.38
C SER A 144 -2.00 -12.69 4.75
N SER A 145 -2.21 -12.81 3.44
CA SER A 145 -1.58 -13.89 2.67
C SER A 145 -0.09 -13.60 2.49
N PRO A 146 0.78 -14.62 2.49
CA PRO A 146 2.21 -14.42 2.28
C PRO A 146 2.45 -13.79 0.91
N SER A 147 3.31 -12.76 0.84
CA SER A 147 3.54 -12.00 -0.40
C SER A 147 4.12 -12.86 -1.53
N MET A 148 4.75 -13.99 -1.21
CA MET A 148 5.27 -14.96 -2.17
C MET A 148 4.21 -15.92 -2.77
N LYS A 149 2.93 -15.82 -2.37
CA LYS A 149 1.87 -16.72 -2.85
C LYS A 149 1.50 -16.42 -4.31
N TRP A 150 1.48 -17.44 -5.16
CA TRP A 150 1.13 -17.31 -6.59
C TRP A 150 -0.31 -17.76 -6.93
N VAL A 151 -1.10 -18.18 -5.94
CA VAL A 151 -2.43 -18.75 -6.15
C VAL A 151 -3.41 -18.32 -5.06
N ASN A 152 -4.57 -17.81 -5.48
CA ASN A 152 -5.78 -17.54 -4.67
C ASN A 152 -5.52 -16.97 -3.26
N PRO A 153 -5.18 -15.67 -3.14
CA PRO A 153 -4.86 -14.71 -4.21
C PRO A 153 -3.40 -14.81 -4.71
N PRO A 154 -3.11 -14.41 -5.97
CA PRO A 154 -1.77 -14.47 -6.54
C PRO A 154 -0.92 -13.23 -6.20
N VAL A 155 -0.69 -13.04 -4.90
CA VAL A 155 -0.08 -11.83 -4.32
C VAL A 155 1.31 -11.52 -4.89
N VAL A 156 2.12 -12.54 -5.22
CA VAL A 156 3.46 -12.33 -5.77
C VAL A 156 3.45 -11.64 -7.13
N PHE A 157 2.37 -11.80 -7.92
CA PHE A 157 2.23 -11.06 -9.17
C PHE A 157 1.75 -9.63 -8.93
N MET A 158 1.08 -9.37 -7.81
CA MET A 158 0.75 -8.01 -7.42
C MET A 158 2.01 -7.26 -7.00
N TYR A 159 2.89 -7.89 -6.21
CA TYR A 159 4.24 -7.40 -5.92
C TYR A 159 5.01 -7.07 -7.22
N ARG A 160 5.13 -8.06 -8.11
CA ARG A 160 5.91 -7.94 -9.35
C ARG A 160 5.45 -6.78 -10.24
N GLU A 161 4.15 -6.59 -10.37
CA GLU A 161 3.60 -5.55 -11.26
C GLU A 161 3.50 -4.19 -10.57
N GLY A 162 3.03 -4.13 -9.33
CA GLY A 162 2.75 -2.88 -8.63
C GLY A 162 4.02 -2.20 -8.11
N PHE A 163 4.89 -2.96 -7.43
CA PHE A 163 6.03 -2.37 -6.72
C PHE A 163 7.06 -1.75 -7.67
N LYS A 164 7.36 -2.43 -8.78
CA LYS A 164 8.23 -1.88 -9.83
C LYS A 164 7.71 -0.56 -10.40
N ARG A 165 6.39 -0.42 -10.57
CA ARG A 165 5.77 0.80 -11.12
C ARG A 165 5.86 1.97 -10.17
N LEU A 166 5.74 1.75 -8.86
CA LEU A 166 5.98 2.78 -7.85
C LEU A 166 7.44 3.28 -7.89
N ILE A 167 8.39 2.33 -7.99
CA ILE A 167 9.82 2.63 -8.10
C ILE A 167 10.11 3.45 -9.36
N ASP A 168 9.54 3.05 -10.52
CA ASP A 168 9.73 3.74 -11.79
C ASP A 168 9.09 5.13 -11.82
N ALA A 169 7.98 5.31 -11.12
CA ALA A 169 7.31 6.59 -10.97
C ALA A 169 7.96 7.50 -9.91
N GLY A 170 9.00 7.04 -9.20
CA GLY A 170 9.75 7.85 -8.24
C GLY A 170 8.99 8.14 -6.94
N TRP A 171 8.08 7.26 -6.51
CA TRP A 171 7.40 7.41 -5.23
C TRP A 171 8.37 7.16 -4.07
N HIS A 172 8.22 7.94 -3.00
CA HIS A 172 8.91 7.70 -1.73
C HIS A 172 8.34 6.46 -1.04
N LEU A 173 9.21 5.56 -0.59
CA LEU A 173 8.86 4.27 0.03
C LEU A 173 9.37 4.19 1.49
N PRO A 174 8.60 4.72 2.47
CA PRO A 174 9.00 4.72 3.88
C PRO A 174 9.31 3.32 4.40
N GLY A 175 10.45 3.19 5.08
CA GLY A 175 10.95 1.91 5.62
C GLY A 175 11.76 1.08 4.63
N PHE A 176 11.76 1.39 3.33
CA PHE A 176 12.61 0.72 2.32
C PHE A 176 13.86 1.54 1.96
N GLU A 177 13.79 2.86 2.10
CA GLU A 177 14.85 3.82 1.77
C GLU A 177 15.81 4.11 2.93
N ALA A 178 15.85 3.23 3.94
CA ALA A 178 16.82 3.35 5.03
C ALA A 178 18.24 3.48 4.45
N PRO A 179 19.08 4.39 4.99
CA PRO A 179 20.47 4.47 4.56
C PRO A 179 21.10 3.11 4.76
N LEU A 180 21.62 2.50 3.69
CA LEU A 180 22.56 1.40 3.82
C LEU A 180 23.69 1.92 4.68
N ASP A 181 24.01 1.25 5.80
CA ASP A 181 25.20 1.57 6.59
C ASP A 181 26.42 1.57 5.66
N ILE A 182 26.92 2.78 5.33
CA ILE A 182 28.08 2.97 4.46
C ILE A 182 29.36 2.39 5.11
N GLU A 183 29.30 2.05 6.40
CA GLU A 183 30.41 1.39 7.12
C GLU A 183 30.71 -0.04 6.64
N ALA A 184 29.80 -0.70 5.89
CA ALA A 184 30.06 -2.03 5.34
C ALA A 184 30.71 -2.02 3.94
N ALA A 185 30.85 -0.85 3.30
CA ALA A 185 31.40 -0.70 1.95
C ALA A 185 32.83 -0.15 1.91
N SER A 186 33.47 0.10 3.07
CA SER A 186 34.83 0.65 3.14
C SER A 186 35.96 -0.34 2.84
N ASP A 187 35.67 -1.63 2.60
CA ASP A 187 36.71 -2.64 2.35
C ASP A 187 37.12 -2.80 0.87
N VAL A 188 36.73 -1.87 -0.01
CA VAL A 188 37.26 -1.80 -1.38
C VAL A 188 37.63 -0.37 -1.77
N ALA A 189 38.38 0.33 -0.93
CA ALA A 189 39.00 1.61 -1.29
C ALA A 189 40.47 1.37 -1.68
N GLY A 190 40.69 1.15 -2.98
CA GLY A 190 42.01 0.97 -3.56
C GLY A 190 42.05 1.46 -5.00
N SER A 191 41.65 2.71 -5.26
CA SER A 191 42.02 3.48 -6.46
C SER A 191 41.71 4.97 -6.23
N PRO A 192 42.70 5.87 -6.34
CA PRO A 192 42.49 7.30 -6.16
C PRO A 192 42.14 7.92 -7.52
N ASP A 193 40.85 8.15 -7.79
CA ASP A 193 40.38 9.05 -8.86
C ASP A 193 38.85 9.23 -8.78
N VAL A 194 38.33 9.80 -7.67
CA VAL A 194 36.93 10.25 -7.60
C VAL A 194 36.75 11.42 -6.62
N GLU A 195 37.53 12.49 -6.79
CA GLU A 195 37.37 13.73 -5.99
C GLU A 195 36.82 14.91 -6.81
N ALA A 196 36.00 14.61 -7.82
CA ALA A 196 35.33 15.62 -8.64
C ALA A 196 33.94 15.16 -9.08
N ALA A 197 32.98 15.14 -8.16
CA ALA A 197 31.54 15.37 -8.40
C ALA A 197 30.71 14.99 -7.15
N LEU A 198 30.80 15.76 -6.08
CA LEU A 198 29.77 15.77 -5.02
C LEU A 198 29.46 17.22 -4.65
N ASP A 199 29.04 17.98 -5.66
CA ASP A 199 28.18 19.14 -5.42
C ASP A 199 26.80 18.53 -5.10
N VAL A 200 26.54 18.30 -3.81
CA VAL A 200 25.24 17.83 -3.33
C VAL A 200 24.28 19.00 -3.49
N ALA A 201 23.77 19.16 -4.71
CA ALA A 201 22.63 20.01 -4.98
C ALA A 201 21.53 19.59 -3.98
N ALA A 202 20.99 20.58 -3.26
CA ALA A 202 19.83 20.38 -2.40
C ALA A 202 18.77 19.56 -3.16
N PRO A 203 18.13 18.56 -2.54
CA PRO A 203 17.16 17.72 -3.22
C PRO A 203 16.10 18.62 -3.87
N PRO A 204 15.68 18.34 -5.11
CA PRO A 204 14.71 19.18 -5.80
C PRO A 204 13.44 19.26 -4.96
N GLU A 205 12.86 20.47 -4.87
CA GLU A 205 11.56 20.80 -4.25
C GLU A 205 10.39 20.15 -5.02
N VAL A 206 10.44 18.84 -5.24
CA VAL A 206 9.28 18.07 -5.65
C VAL A 206 8.85 17.31 -4.41
N ASP A 207 7.68 17.64 -3.88
CA ASP A 207 6.98 16.86 -2.87
C ASP A 207 6.72 15.46 -3.45
N MET A 208 7.70 14.56 -3.32
CA MET A 208 7.62 13.20 -3.84
C MET A 208 6.40 12.51 -3.20
N PRO A 209 5.50 11.92 -4.01
CA PRO A 209 4.34 11.24 -3.48
C PRO A 209 4.80 10.02 -2.67
N VAL A 210 4.14 9.78 -1.54
CA VAL A 210 4.48 8.71 -0.60
C VAL A 210 3.62 7.49 -0.88
N ALA A 211 4.22 6.31 -1.06
CA ALA A 211 3.49 5.06 -1.24
C ALA A 211 3.60 4.18 0.00
N LEU A 212 2.48 3.59 0.39
CA LEU A 212 2.35 2.74 1.57
C LEU A 212 1.65 1.43 1.17
N GLU A 213 2.12 0.32 1.71
CA GLU A 213 1.40 -0.95 1.62
C GLU A 213 0.16 -0.88 2.51
N ALA A 214 -1.01 -0.90 1.86
CA ALA A 214 -2.29 -1.00 2.53
C ALA A 214 -2.81 -2.43 2.43
N TYR A 215 -3.63 -2.83 3.40
CA TYR A 215 -4.31 -4.12 3.35
C TYR A 215 -5.77 -3.97 3.78
N PRO A 216 -6.72 -3.74 2.84
CA PRO A 216 -8.11 -3.43 3.16
C PRO A 216 -8.78 -4.56 3.94
N GLY A 217 -8.43 -5.82 3.62
CA GLY A 217 -8.94 -7.00 4.33
C GLY A 217 -8.55 -7.07 5.81
N HIS A 218 -7.47 -6.41 6.25
CA HIS A 218 -7.13 -6.32 7.67
C HIS A 218 -8.01 -5.30 8.40
N LEU A 219 -8.19 -4.11 7.83
CA LEU A 219 -9.10 -3.10 8.37
C LEU A 219 -10.55 -3.60 8.38
N ALA A 220 -11.02 -4.22 7.30
CA ALA A 220 -12.36 -4.79 7.22
C ALA A 220 -12.61 -5.81 8.34
N ARG A 221 -11.70 -6.77 8.55
CA ARG A 221 -11.84 -7.77 9.62
C ARG A 221 -11.90 -7.17 11.02
N ALA A 222 -11.23 -6.05 11.27
CA ALA A 222 -11.30 -5.35 12.55
C ALA A 222 -12.69 -4.72 12.82
N LEU A 223 -13.48 -4.51 11.77
CA LEU A 223 -14.82 -3.90 11.83
C LEU A 223 -15.91 -4.96 11.85
N ILE A 224 -15.83 -5.95 10.97
CA ILE A 224 -16.91 -6.94 10.73
C ILE A 224 -16.55 -8.39 11.09
N GLY A 225 -15.37 -8.62 11.67
CA GLY A 225 -14.90 -9.97 12.02
C GLY A 225 -14.68 -10.85 10.79
N LYS A 226 -15.18 -12.09 10.82
CA LYS A 226 -15.02 -13.09 9.74
C LYS A 226 -16.09 -12.98 8.64
N LEU A 227 -16.95 -11.97 8.69
CA LEU A 227 -17.99 -11.78 7.68
C LEU A 227 -17.36 -11.38 6.33
N SER A 228 -17.93 -11.89 5.24
CA SER A 228 -17.49 -11.57 3.87
C SER A 228 -18.37 -10.45 3.31
N TYR A 229 -17.75 -9.33 2.93
CA TYR A 229 -18.42 -8.15 2.34
C TYR A 229 -18.33 -8.12 0.80
N LYS A 230 -17.52 -8.98 0.19
CA LYS A 230 -17.29 -9.06 -1.25
C LYS A 230 -17.40 -10.47 -1.81
N SER A 231 -17.80 -10.58 -3.07
CA SER A 231 -17.85 -11.86 -3.80
C SER A 231 -17.80 -11.65 -5.31
N ASP A 232 -16.88 -12.35 -5.97
CA ASP A 232 -16.82 -12.41 -7.43
C ASP A 232 -17.98 -13.20 -8.05
N SER A 233 -18.61 -14.09 -7.28
CA SER A 233 -19.60 -15.05 -7.78
C SER A 233 -21.05 -14.60 -7.57
N VAL A 234 -21.29 -13.70 -6.62
CA VAL A 234 -22.64 -13.22 -6.27
C VAL A 234 -22.60 -11.71 -6.03
N PRO A 235 -22.63 -10.90 -7.12
CA PRO A 235 -22.47 -9.45 -7.02
C PRO A 235 -23.60 -8.78 -6.23
N ASN A 236 -24.84 -9.23 -6.43
CA ASN A 236 -26.05 -8.61 -5.86
C ASN A 236 -26.57 -9.36 -4.63
N ASP A 237 -25.68 -9.77 -3.72
CA ASP A 237 -26.05 -10.45 -2.47
C ASP A 237 -26.56 -9.44 -1.42
N PRO A 238 -27.86 -9.45 -1.04
CA PRO A 238 -28.41 -8.51 -0.07
C PRO A 238 -27.69 -8.56 1.29
N LYS A 239 -27.23 -9.74 1.71
CA LYS A 239 -26.49 -9.90 2.96
C LYS A 239 -25.14 -9.17 2.91
N ARG A 240 -24.47 -9.20 1.76
CA ARG A 240 -23.19 -8.48 1.60
C ARG A 240 -23.40 -6.97 1.53
N LEU A 241 -24.51 -6.52 0.95
CA LEU A 241 -24.90 -5.11 0.98
C LEU A 241 -25.10 -4.63 2.43
N GLU A 242 -25.84 -5.39 3.25
CA GLU A 242 -26.01 -5.09 4.68
C GLU A 242 -24.67 -5.04 5.42
N ILE A 243 -23.76 -5.99 5.14
CA ILE A 243 -22.42 -6.02 5.73
C ILE A 243 -21.60 -4.78 5.32
N ARG A 244 -21.64 -4.38 4.04
CA ARG A 244 -20.95 -3.17 3.55
C ARG A 244 -21.50 -1.92 4.23
N SER A 245 -22.83 -1.80 4.35
CA SER A 245 -23.49 -0.70 5.05
C SER A 245 -23.07 -0.62 6.53
N ALA A 246 -23.11 -1.75 7.24
CA ALA A 246 -22.65 -1.83 8.63
C ALA A 246 -21.16 -1.47 8.78
N MET A 247 -20.33 -1.88 7.81
CA MET A 247 -18.89 -1.56 7.80
C MET A 247 -18.64 -0.06 7.63
N LEU A 248 -19.33 0.60 6.70
CA LEU A 248 -19.24 2.06 6.50
C LEU A 248 -19.70 2.83 7.75
N GLY A 249 -20.78 2.40 8.39
CA GLY A 249 -21.23 2.97 9.67
C GLY A 249 -20.21 2.79 10.79
N ALA A 250 -19.57 1.62 10.89
CA ALA A 250 -18.54 1.35 11.88
C ALA A 250 -17.26 2.18 11.67
N LEU A 251 -16.87 2.43 10.42
CA LEU A 251 -15.76 3.32 10.09
C LEU A 251 -16.03 4.75 10.59
N ALA A 252 -17.18 5.32 10.22
CA ALA A 252 -17.54 6.68 10.62
C ALA A 252 -17.59 6.87 12.14
N ALA A 253 -17.92 5.82 12.90
CA ALA A 253 -18.03 5.87 14.35
C ALA A 253 -16.70 5.65 15.12
N ARG A 254 -15.73 4.94 14.53
CA ARG A 254 -14.52 4.47 15.26
C ARG A 254 -13.23 5.14 14.80
N LEU A 255 -13.22 5.80 13.64
CA LEU A 255 -12.01 6.43 13.14
C LEU A 255 -11.64 7.69 13.96
N PRO A 256 -10.35 8.02 14.04
CA PRO A 256 -9.85 9.21 14.75
C PRO A 256 -9.99 10.51 13.94
N PHE A 257 -10.69 10.45 12.81
CA PHE A 257 -10.99 11.57 11.92
C PHE A 257 -12.39 11.40 11.33
N GLU A 258 -13.04 12.52 11.04
CA GLU A 258 -14.37 12.58 10.44
C GLU A 258 -14.30 12.16 8.96
N LEU A 259 -15.17 11.26 8.53
CA LEU A 259 -15.32 10.90 7.12
C LEU A 259 -16.37 11.80 6.46
N ILE A 260 -16.01 12.42 5.34
CA ILE A 260 -16.94 13.18 4.49
C ILE A 260 -17.06 12.44 3.18
N VAL A 261 -18.21 11.80 2.98
CA VAL A 261 -18.55 11.00 1.80
C VAL A 261 -19.96 11.40 1.39
N ASP A 262 -20.17 11.67 0.09
CA ASP A 262 -21.51 11.99 -0.41
C ASP A 262 -22.36 10.72 -0.64
N GLN A 263 -23.63 10.91 -0.97
CA GLN A 263 -24.53 9.78 -1.18
C GLN A 263 -24.17 8.98 -2.44
N ILE A 264 -23.67 9.62 -3.49
CA ILE A 264 -23.34 8.96 -4.76
C ILE A 264 -22.18 7.99 -4.55
N ASP A 265 -21.12 8.45 -3.88
CA ASP A 265 -19.96 7.61 -3.56
C ASP A 265 -20.31 6.52 -2.53
N THR A 266 -21.22 6.82 -1.61
CA THR A 266 -21.77 5.81 -0.68
C THR A 266 -22.48 4.70 -1.44
N ASP A 267 -23.34 5.05 -2.40
CA ASP A 267 -24.07 4.09 -3.21
C ASP A 267 -23.11 3.26 -4.07
N LEU A 268 -22.07 3.87 -4.67
CA LEU A 268 -21.04 3.15 -5.41
C LEU A 268 -20.34 2.08 -4.57
N MET A 269 -20.02 2.38 -3.30
CA MET A 269 -19.41 1.40 -2.38
C MET A 269 -20.39 0.28 -2.00
N LEU A 270 -21.68 0.59 -1.87
CA LEU A 270 -22.71 -0.39 -1.49
C LEU A 270 -23.09 -1.32 -2.65
N GLU A 271 -23.16 -0.79 -3.87
CA GLU A 271 -23.60 -1.52 -5.07
C GLU A 271 -22.50 -2.40 -5.68
N ASP A 272 -21.23 -2.06 -5.46
CA ASP A 272 -20.11 -2.87 -5.93
C ASP A 272 -19.97 -4.19 -5.14
N GLY A 273 -20.59 -5.24 -5.66
CA GLY A 273 -20.56 -6.59 -5.10
C GLY A 273 -19.16 -7.23 -5.00
N ARG A 274 -18.21 -6.79 -5.83
CA ARG A 274 -16.83 -7.27 -5.81
C ARG A 274 -15.99 -6.57 -4.75
N GLY A 275 -16.46 -5.43 -4.27
CA GLY A 275 -15.83 -4.66 -3.22
C GLY A 275 -14.55 -3.95 -3.64
N ASP A 276 -14.30 -3.80 -4.95
CA ASP A 276 -13.12 -3.11 -5.47
C ASP A 276 -13.16 -1.62 -5.05
N VAL A 277 -14.35 -0.99 -5.10
CA VAL A 277 -14.56 0.41 -4.70
C VAL A 277 -14.36 0.61 -3.19
N ILE A 278 -14.94 -0.25 -2.35
CA ILE A 278 -14.79 -0.13 -0.89
C ILE A 278 -13.37 -0.49 -0.44
N ASP A 279 -12.68 -1.40 -1.14
CA ASP A 279 -11.28 -1.73 -0.85
C ASP A 279 -10.34 -0.57 -1.17
N ALA A 280 -10.57 0.13 -2.29
CA ALA A 280 -9.87 1.35 -2.61
C ALA A 280 -10.07 2.41 -1.50
N TRP A 281 -11.30 2.55 -0.99
CA TRP A 281 -11.58 3.48 0.12
C TRP A 281 -10.92 3.08 1.44
N LEU A 282 -10.94 1.79 1.79
CA LEU A 282 -10.22 1.26 2.96
C LEU A 282 -8.70 1.47 2.85
N CYS A 283 -8.14 1.42 1.65
CA CYS A 283 -6.74 1.77 1.41
C CYS A 283 -6.48 3.27 1.62
N ALA A 284 -7.38 4.13 1.16
CA ALA A 284 -7.28 5.58 1.37
C ALA A 284 -7.35 5.94 2.87
N ILE A 285 -8.22 5.29 3.64
CA ILE A 285 -8.30 5.47 5.10
C ILE A 285 -6.99 5.08 5.80
N GLN A 286 -6.34 4.00 5.37
CA GLN A 286 -5.02 3.61 5.89
C GLN A 286 -3.93 4.63 5.54
N ALA A 287 -3.95 5.16 4.31
CA ALA A 287 -3.05 6.22 3.88
C ALA A 287 -3.26 7.52 4.65
N ALA A 288 -4.52 7.89 4.92
CA ALA A 288 -4.85 9.05 5.76
C ALA A 288 -4.34 8.87 7.20
N TRP A 289 -4.50 7.67 7.78
CA TRP A 289 -3.96 7.37 9.10
C TRP A 289 -2.44 7.51 9.16
N ALA A 290 -1.72 6.96 8.18
CA ALA A 290 -0.28 7.10 8.06
C ALA A 290 0.15 8.57 7.85
N ALA A 291 -0.60 9.33 7.04
CA ALA A 291 -0.38 10.75 6.84
C ALA A 291 -0.51 11.57 8.13
N MET A 292 -1.36 11.15 9.08
CA MET A 292 -1.44 11.77 10.41
C MET A 292 -0.20 11.54 11.27
N LYS A 293 0.58 10.48 11.01
CA LYS A 293 1.87 10.23 11.68
C LYS A 293 2.97 11.08 11.07
N GLY A 294 2.92 11.29 9.75
CA GLY A 294 3.84 12.17 9.02
C GLY A 294 5.26 11.62 8.88
N PRO A 295 6.17 12.39 8.24
CA PRO A 295 7.55 11.98 8.02
C PRO A 295 8.37 11.89 9.32
N PRO A 296 9.49 11.14 9.33
CA PRO A 296 10.05 10.43 8.17
C PRO A 296 9.43 9.05 7.93
N CYS A 297 8.83 8.42 8.94
CA CYS A 297 8.44 7.02 8.88
C CYS A 297 6.98 6.80 8.45
N TRP A 298 6.12 7.82 8.48
CA TRP A 298 4.71 7.72 8.08
C TRP A 298 3.91 6.63 8.82
N GLY A 299 4.35 6.27 10.03
CA GLY A 299 3.76 5.20 10.82
C GLY A 299 4.43 3.83 10.64
N ALA A 300 5.49 3.72 9.85
CA ALA A 300 6.36 2.54 9.84
C ALA A 300 6.97 2.30 11.22
N ASP A 301 7.04 1.03 11.61
CA ASP A 301 7.79 0.61 12.79
C ASP A 301 9.29 0.85 12.57
N GLU A 302 10.00 1.31 13.60
CA GLU A 302 11.45 1.52 13.55
C GLU A 302 12.20 0.21 13.31
N ASP A 303 11.63 -0.92 13.77
CA ASP A 303 12.19 -2.26 13.62
C ASP A 303 11.74 -2.97 12.32
N ALA A 304 11.04 -2.28 11.42
CA ALA A 304 10.57 -2.88 10.16
C ALA A 304 11.77 -3.26 9.25
N ASP A 305 11.86 -4.54 8.86
CA ASP A 305 12.90 -4.99 7.93
C ASP A 305 12.71 -4.35 6.54
N PRO A 306 13.71 -3.63 6.00
CA PRO A 306 13.59 -2.89 4.74
C PRO A 306 13.43 -3.77 3.49
N GLN A 307 13.52 -5.10 3.61
CA GLN A 307 13.20 -6.04 2.53
C GLN A 307 11.81 -6.67 2.66
N GLU A 308 11.26 -6.71 3.88
CA GLU A 308 9.92 -7.26 4.14
C GLU A 308 8.83 -6.17 4.08
N GLY A 309 9.17 -4.95 4.50
CA GLY A 309 8.23 -3.85 4.63
C GLY A 309 7.24 -4.02 5.78
N TRP A 310 6.21 -3.17 5.78
CA TRP A 310 5.22 -3.06 6.84
C TRP A 310 3.84 -2.76 6.25
N ILE A 311 2.77 -3.00 7.02
CA ILE A 311 1.38 -2.79 6.58
C ILE A 311 0.76 -1.64 7.36
N ALA A 312 0.26 -0.62 6.64
CA ALA A 312 -0.24 0.63 7.22
C ALA A 312 -1.41 0.47 8.20
N SER A 313 -2.22 -0.58 8.07
CA SER A 313 -3.36 -0.81 8.97
C SER A 313 -3.01 -1.40 10.33
N ILE A 314 -1.79 -1.89 10.58
CA ILE A 314 -1.46 -2.60 11.84
C ILE A 314 -1.70 -1.70 13.06
N ASP A 315 -1.13 -0.50 13.04
CA ASP A 315 -1.30 0.49 14.11
C ASP A 315 -2.76 0.98 14.19
N LEU A 316 -3.39 1.28 13.04
CA LEU A 316 -4.79 1.76 12.99
C LEU A 316 -5.74 0.76 13.66
N VAL A 317 -5.67 -0.51 13.29
CA VAL A 317 -6.56 -1.55 13.82
C VAL A 317 -6.40 -1.71 15.33
N ASN A 318 -5.19 -1.51 15.87
CA ASN A 318 -4.99 -1.51 17.32
C ASN A 318 -5.74 -0.38 18.02
N THR A 319 -5.83 0.80 17.40
CA THR A 319 -6.61 1.92 17.96
C THR A 319 -8.12 1.73 17.87
N LEU A 320 -8.61 0.89 16.94
CA LEU A 320 -10.03 0.64 16.76
C LEU A 320 -10.58 -0.34 17.80
N LYS A 321 -9.74 -1.16 18.45
CA LYS A 321 -10.17 -2.14 19.45
C LYS A 321 -10.92 -1.44 20.60
N PRO A 322 -12.01 -2.03 21.14
CA PRO A 322 -12.68 -1.46 22.31
C PRO A 322 -11.66 -1.25 23.44
N LYS A 323 -11.67 -0.08 24.08
CA LYS A 323 -10.91 0.12 25.32
C LYS A 323 -11.53 -0.80 26.38
N ALA A 324 -10.68 -1.63 27.00
CA ALA A 324 -11.07 -2.51 28.11
C ALA A 324 -11.60 -1.72 29.30
#